data_AF-A0A848AVC0-F1
#
_entry.id   AF-A0A848AVC0-F1
#
_cell.length_a   1.000
_cell.length_b   1.000
_cell.length_c   1.000
_cell.angle_alpha   90.00
_cell.angle_beta   90.00
_cell.angle_gamma   90.00
#
_symmetry.space_group_name_H-M   'P 1'
#
loop_
_entity.id
_entity.type
_entity.pdbx_description
1 polymer ?
#
loop_
_entity_poly.entity_id
_entity_poly.type
_entity_poly.pdbx_seq_one_letter_code
_entity_poly.pdbx_strand_id
1 'polypeptide(L)'
;MAERKEVIVGRFGFGRIPRRAAVLCGAVSGMVALVCIGYLRCCPGDYIEPATMWKLTASAILYAAALSAALLLKRRWARLVYFAFPAVLAWEEALNFAPVDRYYAAYQLAFAMLAAAWCWCADAVAGELIAKRCRWLAGLPTLLLGGTLFLLPVTILAHRLTSGRKFTYDSIQAVYQTEPAEAFYYCFTHFIGIFLLLLGAAVCCGVFWLNRLGKKEPAPRGVLIATAAVTLALSPWVLQEFTGREALNRTKVLFTDSLGYFDVIKSYAAGDAARLAEVEKSVEKSGDDGIYVLIIGESHSRRHSSAYGYETDTTPFLRRAAAAPDCVLMKEVYSCHVQTMQVLTMLLTARNQYEKRGEGMYPSIFDVANYCSYETVFLSNQYPHGRFDSPVAALASGAQQGIWLNTMEDFILWRARPDGALLERLPELLQGKRKLVVVHLMGSHGPYFRRYPEKFRPELEWYPYDKSILYTDALLEKMIGMFRENPRVKAAVYVSDHSEVPGVGHAADLFEPEMTEIPMFLYLSETLRKQRSALEWTLRKNAGRVFTNDLVFELMLDLMGIRHRFCTPALRIASPEYALKPEEARTLWGALPLERAGAE
;
A
#
# COMPACT_ATOMS: atom_id res chain seq x y z
N MET A 1 22.50 -60.99 -44.53
CA MET A 1 22.61 -60.37 -43.19
C MET A 1 23.02 -58.91 -43.34
N ALA A 2 22.06 -57.99 -43.22
CA ALA A 2 22.31 -56.57 -43.02
C ALA A 2 20.97 -55.92 -42.59
N GLU A 3 20.70 -55.89 -41.29
CA GLU A 3 19.55 -55.19 -40.71
C GLU A 3 19.83 -53.69 -40.66
N ARG A 4 19.12 -52.91 -41.50
CA ARG A 4 19.05 -51.45 -41.38
C ARG A 4 18.15 -51.09 -40.20
N LYS A 5 18.72 -50.49 -39.15
CA LYS A 5 17.96 -49.75 -38.13
C LYS A 5 17.34 -48.50 -38.75
N GLU A 6 16.03 -48.50 -38.90
CA GLU A 6 15.26 -47.27 -39.12
C GLU A 6 15.32 -46.39 -37.88
N VAL A 7 15.90 -45.20 -38.04
CA VAL A 7 15.84 -44.11 -37.08
C VAL A 7 14.47 -43.46 -37.20
N ILE A 8 13.57 -43.78 -36.26
CA ILE A 8 12.29 -43.08 -36.12
C ILE A 8 12.57 -41.67 -35.59
N VAL A 9 12.69 -40.72 -36.52
CA VAL A 9 12.61 -39.29 -36.24
C VAL A 9 11.15 -38.96 -35.94
N GLY A 10 10.77 -38.94 -34.66
CA GLY A 10 9.44 -38.52 -34.23
C GLY A 10 9.17 -37.06 -34.56
N ARG A 11 8.39 -36.81 -35.61
CA ARG A 11 7.75 -35.52 -35.90
C ARG A 11 6.70 -35.23 -34.80
N PHE A 12 6.90 -34.16 -34.05
CA PHE A 12 5.83 -33.54 -33.26
C PHE A 12 4.81 -32.93 -34.22
N GLY A 13 3.69 -33.62 -34.45
CA GLY A 13 2.52 -33.07 -35.12
C GLY A 13 1.37 -32.92 -34.14
N PHE A 14 0.70 -31.77 -34.14
CA PHE A 14 -0.47 -31.45 -33.30
C PHE A 14 -1.71 -32.37 -33.51
N GLY A 15 -1.64 -33.36 -34.41
CA GLY A 15 -2.80 -34.11 -34.90
C GLY A 15 -3.26 -35.31 -34.06
N ARG A 16 -2.54 -35.78 -33.03
CA ARG A 16 -3.02 -36.88 -32.16
C ARG A 16 -2.49 -36.76 -30.73
N ILE A 17 -3.12 -35.91 -29.91
CA ILE A 17 -2.93 -35.99 -28.46
C ILE A 17 -3.49 -37.36 -28.01
N PRO A 18 -2.69 -38.22 -27.35
CA PRO A 18 -3.19 -39.51 -26.87
C PRO A 18 -4.40 -39.31 -25.96
N ARG A 19 -5.46 -40.11 -26.09
CA ARG A 19 -6.67 -40.02 -25.25
C ARG A 19 -6.36 -39.92 -23.75
N ARG A 20 -5.33 -40.65 -23.29
CA ARG A 20 -4.82 -40.59 -21.91
C ARG A 20 -4.28 -39.21 -21.51
N ALA A 21 -3.60 -38.51 -22.42
CA ALA A 21 -3.09 -37.16 -22.17
C ALA A 21 -4.23 -36.14 -22.16
N ALA A 22 -5.21 -36.25 -23.07
CA ALA A 22 -6.39 -35.39 -23.07
C ALA A 22 -7.20 -35.53 -21.76
N VAL A 23 -7.43 -36.76 -21.29
CA VAL A 23 -8.11 -37.03 -20.02
C VAL A 23 -7.35 -36.43 -18.83
N LEU A 24 -6.02 -36.57 -18.79
CA LEU A 24 -5.21 -35.98 -17.73
C LEU A 24 -5.28 -34.45 -17.72
N CYS A 25 -5.11 -33.80 -18.88
CA CYS A 25 -5.19 -32.34 -18.96
C CYS A 25 -6.58 -31.83 -18.56
N GLY A 26 -7.65 -32.51 -18.97
CA GLY A 26 -9.01 -32.20 -18.54
C GLY A 26 -9.21 -32.35 -17.04
N ALA A 27 -8.71 -33.43 -16.44
CA ALA A 27 -8.79 -33.66 -15.00
C ALA A 27 -8.02 -32.61 -14.19
N VAL A 28 -6.80 -32.27 -14.60
CA VAL A 28 -5.99 -31.22 -13.95
C VAL A 28 -6.68 -29.87 -14.03
N SER A 29 -7.18 -29.49 -15.21
CA SER A 29 -7.86 -28.20 -15.42
C SER A 29 -9.15 -28.11 -14.59
N GLY A 30 -9.95 -29.18 -14.58
CA GLY A 30 -11.16 -29.25 -13.75
C GLY A 30 -10.85 -29.16 -12.26
N MET A 31 -9.80 -29.84 -11.79
CA MET A 31 -9.38 -29.77 -10.40
C MET A 31 -8.91 -28.36 -10.01
N VAL A 32 -8.08 -27.71 -10.83
CA VAL A 32 -7.63 -26.33 -10.58
C VAL A 32 -8.82 -25.37 -10.50
N ALA A 33 -9.76 -25.46 -11.44
CA ALA A 33 -10.97 -24.64 -11.42
C ALA A 33 -11.81 -24.86 -10.15
N LEU A 34 -12.05 -26.12 -9.78
CA LEU A 34 -12.82 -26.46 -8.57
C LEU A 34 -12.15 -25.95 -7.29
N VAL A 35 -10.82 -26.07 -7.19
CA VAL A 35 -10.07 -25.56 -6.03
C VAL A 35 -10.13 -24.03 -5.97
N CYS A 36 -9.95 -23.33 -7.10
CA CYS A 36 -10.06 -21.88 -7.14
C CYS A 36 -11.45 -21.41 -6.72
N ILE A 37 -12.51 -22.01 -7.29
CA ILE A 37 -13.90 -21.68 -6.96
C ILE A 37 -14.18 -21.98 -5.48
N GLY A 38 -13.75 -23.14 -4.99
CA GLY A 38 -13.93 -23.55 -3.60
C GLY A 38 -13.24 -22.59 -2.63
N TYR A 39 -11.98 -22.24 -2.88
CA TYR A 39 -11.22 -21.29 -2.07
C TYR A 39 -11.90 -19.92 -2.02
N LEU A 40 -12.24 -19.34 -3.18
CA LEU A 40 -12.91 -18.04 -3.24
C LEU A 40 -14.29 -18.04 -2.59
N ARG A 41 -15.03 -19.16 -2.65
CA ARG A 41 -16.33 -19.27 -1.96
C ARG A 41 -16.19 -19.29 -0.44
N CYS A 42 -15.10 -19.83 0.08
CA CYS A 42 -14.77 -19.83 1.51
C CYS A 42 -14.26 -18.46 2.01
N CYS A 43 -13.75 -17.62 1.11
CA CYS A 43 -13.35 -16.25 1.44
C CYS A 43 -14.59 -15.34 1.62
N PRO A 44 -14.62 -14.48 2.66
CA PRO A 44 -15.69 -13.49 2.84
C PRO A 44 -15.66 -12.39 1.78
N GLY A 45 -16.76 -11.65 1.68
CA GLY A 45 -16.97 -10.65 0.63
C GLY A 45 -17.64 -11.23 -0.62
N ASP A 46 -18.18 -10.35 -1.44
CA ASP A 46 -18.96 -10.66 -2.65
C ASP A 46 -18.41 -10.00 -3.92
N TYR A 47 -17.42 -9.11 -3.76
CA TYR A 47 -16.79 -8.40 -4.85
C TYR A 47 -15.47 -9.04 -5.30
N ILE A 48 -15.33 -9.22 -6.61
CA ILE A 48 -14.06 -9.43 -7.29
C ILE A 48 -14.03 -8.42 -8.42
N GLU A 49 -12.95 -7.66 -8.51
CA GLU A 49 -12.82 -6.65 -9.55
C GLU A 49 -12.78 -7.31 -10.94
N PRO A 50 -13.50 -6.77 -11.94
CA PRO A 50 -13.56 -7.38 -13.27
C PRO A 50 -12.17 -7.60 -13.91
N ALA A 51 -11.23 -6.69 -13.69
CA ALA A 51 -9.85 -6.82 -14.15
C ALA A 51 -9.09 -7.98 -13.49
N THR A 52 -9.45 -8.38 -12.27
CA THR A 52 -8.83 -9.53 -11.59
C THR A 52 -9.27 -10.86 -12.18
N MET A 53 -10.50 -10.94 -12.67
CA MET A 53 -11.09 -12.19 -13.16
C MET A 53 -10.36 -12.75 -14.37
N TRP A 54 -9.92 -11.90 -15.30
CA TRP A 54 -9.15 -12.37 -16.45
C TRP A 54 -7.75 -12.85 -16.04
N LYS A 55 -7.08 -12.16 -15.10
CA LYS A 55 -5.77 -12.56 -14.55
C LYS A 55 -5.86 -13.92 -13.88
N LEU A 56 -6.83 -14.10 -12.99
CA LEU A 56 -7.08 -15.37 -12.31
C LEU A 56 -7.31 -16.51 -13.32
N THR A 57 -8.15 -16.27 -14.33
CA THR A 57 -8.46 -17.27 -15.36
C THR A 57 -7.23 -17.62 -16.19
N ALA A 58 -6.48 -16.62 -16.66
CA ALA A 58 -5.26 -16.81 -17.45
C ALA A 58 -4.19 -17.57 -16.65
N SER A 59 -3.94 -17.17 -15.40
CA SER A 59 -2.99 -17.84 -14.51
C SER A 59 -3.39 -19.28 -14.20
N ALA A 60 -4.69 -19.55 -13.99
CA ALA A 60 -5.20 -20.91 -13.78
C ALA A 60 -4.96 -21.81 -14.99
N ILE A 61 -5.17 -21.30 -16.21
CA ILE A 61 -4.91 -22.03 -17.45
C ILE A 61 -3.40 -22.34 -17.59
N LEU A 62 -2.54 -21.34 -17.37
CA LEU A 62 -1.09 -21.51 -17.45
C LEU A 62 -0.56 -22.52 -16.42
N TYR A 63 -1.05 -22.42 -15.18
CA TYR A 63 -0.71 -23.35 -14.11
C TYR A 63 -1.17 -24.77 -14.41
N ALA A 64 -2.42 -24.96 -14.86
CA ALA A 64 -2.94 -26.27 -15.24
C ALA A 64 -2.17 -26.88 -16.42
N ALA A 65 -1.78 -26.08 -17.40
CA ALA A 65 -0.96 -26.50 -18.53
C ALA A 65 0.44 -26.93 -18.09
N ALA A 66 1.11 -26.16 -17.25
CA ALA A 66 2.42 -26.48 -16.71
C ALA A 66 2.39 -27.76 -15.84
N LEU A 67 1.39 -27.91 -14.96
CA LEU A 67 1.22 -29.11 -14.12
C LEU A 67 0.94 -30.35 -14.98
N SER A 68 0.08 -30.23 -15.99
CA SER A 68 -0.20 -31.31 -16.94
C SER A 68 1.07 -31.72 -17.69
N ALA A 69 1.87 -30.74 -18.15
CA ALA A 69 3.15 -31.01 -18.80
C ALA A 69 4.13 -31.73 -17.85
N ALA A 70 4.23 -31.30 -16.59
CA ALA A 70 5.07 -31.95 -15.58
C ALA A 70 4.71 -33.43 -15.39
N LEU A 71 3.42 -33.73 -15.24
CA LEU A 71 2.90 -35.09 -15.02
C LEU A 71 3.02 -35.97 -16.26
N LEU A 72 2.90 -35.43 -17.47
CA LEU A 72 3.09 -36.16 -18.72
C LEU A 72 4.55 -36.45 -19.03
N LEU A 73 5.43 -35.47 -18.79
CA LEU A 73 6.85 -35.60 -19.05
C LEU A 73 7.50 -36.62 -18.11
N LYS A 74 7.04 -36.69 -16.84
CA LYS A 74 7.58 -37.59 -15.79
C LYS A 74 9.09 -37.45 -15.63
N ARG A 75 9.55 -36.19 -15.58
CA ARG A 75 10.96 -35.79 -15.51
C ARG A 75 11.19 -34.96 -14.26
N ARG A 76 12.17 -35.35 -13.43
CA ARG A 76 12.61 -34.61 -12.25
C ARG A 76 11.46 -34.19 -11.34
N TRP A 77 10.96 -35.15 -10.57
CA TRP A 77 9.75 -34.99 -9.74
C TRP A 77 9.86 -33.86 -8.71
N ALA A 78 11.07 -33.46 -8.31
CA ALA A 78 11.28 -32.33 -7.41
C ALA A 78 10.65 -31.01 -7.91
N ARG A 79 10.52 -30.82 -9.23
CA ARG A 79 9.88 -29.65 -9.82
C ARG A 79 8.40 -29.53 -9.49
N LEU A 80 7.77 -30.58 -8.97
CA LEU A 80 6.39 -30.49 -8.52
C LEU A 80 6.22 -29.56 -7.31
N VAL A 81 7.32 -29.22 -6.62
CA VAL A 81 7.30 -28.28 -5.48
C VAL A 81 6.69 -26.92 -5.85
N TYR A 82 6.89 -26.42 -7.07
CA TYR A 82 6.33 -25.13 -7.49
C TYR A 82 4.81 -25.14 -7.47
N PHE A 83 4.18 -26.28 -7.77
CA PHE A 83 2.72 -26.39 -7.78
C PHE A 83 2.12 -26.39 -6.36
N ALA A 84 2.92 -26.57 -5.30
CA ALA A 84 2.47 -26.37 -3.93
C ALA A 84 2.41 -24.88 -3.53
N PHE A 85 3.05 -23.98 -4.30
CA PHE A 85 3.18 -22.58 -3.93
C PHE A 85 1.85 -21.86 -3.71
N PRO A 86 0.81 -21.99 -4.58
CA PRO A 86 -0.49 -21.36 -4.32
C PRO A 86 -1.13 -21.80 -3.01
N ALA A 87 -1.00 -23.08 -2.63
CA ALA A 87 -1.53 -23.59 -1.38
C ALA A 87 -0.75 -23.08 -0.16
N VAL A 88 0.59 -23.01 -0.26
CA VAL A 88 1.43 -22.47 0.81
C VAL A 88 1.17 -20.98 1.01
N LEU A 89 1.06 -20.20 -0.06
CA LEU A 89 0.73 -18.78 0.04
C LEU A 89 -0.67 -18.58 0.62
N ALA A 90 -1.69 -19.29 0.12
CA ALA A 90 -3.04 -19.20 0.66
C ALA A 90 -3.11 -19.59 2.16
N TRP A 91 -2.31 -20.58 2.58
CA TRP A 91 -2.24 -20.99 3.98
C TRP A 91 -1.50 -19.95 4.84
N GLU A 92 -0.36 -19.43 4.36
CA GLU A 92 0.35 -18.34 4.99
C GLU A 92 -0.58 -17.14 5.20
N GLU A 93 -1.31 -16.73 4.18
CA GLU A 93 -2.27 -15.63 4.28
C GLU A 93 -3.43 -15.95 5.22
N ALA A 94 -3.95 -17.18 5.20
CA ALA A 94 -4.99 -17.58 6.13
C ALA A 94 -4.52 -17.61 7.60
N LEU A 95 -3.23 -17.84 7.86
CA LEU A 95 -2.70 -17.85 9.22
C LEU A 95 -2.21 -16.49 9.70
N ASN A 96 -1.70 -15.68 8.79
CA ASN A 96 -1.07 -14.40 9.10
C ASN A 96 -2.03 -13.21 8.89
N PHE A 97 -2.82 -13.23 7.82
CA PHE A 97 -3.67 -12.12 7.35
C PHE A 97 -5.17 -12.42 7.37
N ALA A 98 -5.62 -13.58 7.86
CA ALA A 98 -7.06 -13.91 7.86
C ALA A 98 -7.93 -12.92 8.64
N PRO A 99 -9.16 -12.67 8.14
CA PRO A 99 -9.75 -13.26 6.94
C PRO A 99 -9.26 -12.61 5.64
N VAL A 100 -8.99 -13.45 4.65
CA VAL A 100 -8.65 -13.03 3.29
C VAL A 100 -9.94 -12.96 2.50
N ASP A 101 -10.39 -11.74 2.15
CA ASP A 101 -11.60 -11.56 1.36
C ASP A 101 -11.39 -11.97 -0.11
N ARG A 102 -12.50 -12.10 -0.85
CA ARG A 102 -12.50 -12.55 -2.26
C ARG A 102 -11.67 -11.69 -3.20
N TYR A 103 -11.56 -10.40 -2.95
CA TYR A 103 -10.81 -9.48 -3.81
C TYR A 103 -9.31 -9.80 -3.71
N TYR A 104 -8.75 -9.82 -2.50
CA TYR A 104 -7.33 -10.15 -2.32
C TYR A 104 -7.03 -11.61 -2.61
N ALA A 105 -7.92 -12.54 -2.23
CA ALA A 105 -7.77 -13.95 -2.51
C ALA A 105 -7.65 -14.24 -4.01
N ALA A 106 -8.43 -13.53 -4.85
CA ALA A 106 -8.37 -13.70 -6.30
C ALA A 106 -7.04 -13.21 -6.89
N TYR A 107 -6.56 -12.04 -6.48
CA TYR A 107 -5.27 -11.50 -6.90
C TYR A 107 -4.11 -12.40 -6.48
N GLN A 108 -4.10 -12.84 -5.23
CA GLN A 108 -3.02 -13.66 -4.67
C GLN A 108 -2.97 -15.04 -5.32
N LEU A 109 -4.13 -15.63 -5.57
CA LEU A 109 -4.19 -16.90 -6.26
C LEU A 109 -3.72 -16.77 -7.71
N ALA A 110 -4.11 -15.70 -8.40
CA ALA A 110 -3.64 -15.40 -9.76
C ALA A 110 -2.11 -15.25 -9.82
N PHE A 111 -1.53 -14.46 -8.90
CA PHE A 111 -0.10 -14.27 -8.76
C PHE A 111 0.62 -15.59 -8.49
N ALA A 112 0.18 -16.35 -7.48
CA ALA A 112 0.85 -17.56 -7.06
C ALA A 112 0.85 -18.64 -8.15
N MET A 113 -0.26 -18.77 -8.88
CA MET A 113 -0.35 -19.70 -10.01
C MET A 113 0.56 -19.30 -11.17
N LEU A 114 0.63 -18.01 -11.49
CA LEU A 114 1.53 -17.48 -12.52
C LEU A 114 3.00 -17.72 -12.16
N ALA A 115 3.41 -17.35 -10.94
CA ALA A 115 4.77 -17.52 -10.45
C ALA A 115 5.17 -19.01 -10.43
N ALA A 116 4.29 -19.90 -9.97
CA ALA A 116 4.52 -21.33 -9.98
C ALA A 116 4.73 -21.88 -11.40
N ALA A 117 3.90 -21.48 -12.36
CA ALA A 117 4.02 -21.90 -13.76
C ALA A 117 5.34 -21.41 -14.38
N TRP A 118 5.70 -20.14 -14.14
CA TRP A 118 6.94 -19.55 -14.65
C TRP A 118 8.18 -20.21 -14.06
N CYS A 119 8.25 -20.40 -12.74
CA CYS A 119 9.35 -21.08 -12.07
C CYS A 119 9.53 -22.51 -12.59
N TRP A 120 8.43 -23.23 -12.80
CA TRP A 120 8.49 -24.57 -13.39
C TRP A 120 9.06 -24.56 -14.81
N CYS A 121 8.62 -23.63 -15.68
CA CYS A 121 9.14 -23.51 -17.05
C CYS A 121 10.63 -23.13 -17.06
N ALA A 122 11.04 -22.17 -16.23
CA ALA A 122 12.43 -21.74 -16.12
C ALA A 122 13.34 -22.88 -15.64
N ASP A 123 12.93 -23.60 -14.58
CA ASP A 123 13.63 -24.79 -14.11
C ASP A 123 13.62 -25.90 -15.18
N ALA A 124 12.51 -26.12 -15.87
CA ALA A 124 12.42 -27.10 -16.95
C ALA A 124 13.55 -26.93 -17.97
N VAL A 125 13.79 -25.69 -18.41
CA VAL A 125 14.89 -25.34 -19.31
C VAL A 125 16.25 -25.48 -18.62
N ALA A 126 16.46 -24.78 -17.50
CA ALA A 126 17.77 -24.71 -16.84
C ALA A 126 18.24 -26.08 -16.36
N GLY A 127 17.39 -26.83 -15.64
CA GLY A 127 17.73 -28.13 -15.10
C GLY A 127 17.99 -29.17 -16.20
N GLU A 128 17.32 -29.09 -17.35
CA GLU A 128 17.62 -29.99 -18.48
C GLU A 128 18.93 -29.63 -19.20
N LEU A 129 19.25 -28.34 -19.33
CA LEU A 129 20.53 -27.89 -19.87
C LEU A 129 21.69 -28.31 -18.96
N ILE A 130 21.54 -28.13 -17.64
CA ILE A 130 22.53 -28.57 -16.66
C ILE A 130 22.66 -30.09 -16.70
N ALA A 131 21.55 -30.84 -16.78
CA ALA A 131 21.60 -32.29 -16.79
C ALA A 131 22.33 -32.90 -18.00
N LYS A 132 22.36 -32.20 -19.13
CA LYS A 132 23.17 -32.62 -20.30
C LYS A 132 24.67 -32.64 -19.97
N ARG A 133 25.14 -31.75 -19.09
CA ARG A 133 26.55 -31.62 -18.71
C ARG A 133 26.85 -32.35 -17.39
N CYS A 134 26.04 -32.14 -16.37
CA CYS A 134 26.15 -32.77 -15.06
C CYS A 134 24.76 -33.05 -14.47
N ARG A 135 24.33 -34.31 -14.53
CA ARG A 135 23.02 -34.73 -14.00
C ARG A 135 22.88 -34.52 -12.50
N TRP A 136 23.97 -34.60 -11.74
CA TRP A 136 23.95 -34.37 -10.30
C TRP A 136 23.57 -32.94 -9.91
N LEU A 137 23.90 -31.96 -10.76
CA LEU A 137 23.59 -30.54 -10.53
C LEU A 137 22.23 -30.12 -11.12
N ALA A 138 21.49 -31.04 -11.75
CA ALA A 138 20.24 -30.70 -12.43
C ALA A 138 19.11 -30.24 -11.50
N GLY A 139 19.24 -30.48 -10.19
CA GLY A 139 18.33 -29.98 -9.16
C GLY A 139 18.69 -28.62 -8.59
N LEU A 140 19.84 -28.03 -8.97
CA LEU A 140 20.27 -26.71 -8.51
C LEU A 140 19.24 -25.62 -8.82
N PRO A 141 18.63 -25.55 -10.03
CA PRO A 141 17.57 -24.58 -10.30
C PRO A 141 16.35 -24.77 -9.39
N THR A 142 15.97 -26.01 -9.08
CA THR A 142 14.86 -26.30 -8.15
C THR A 142 15.12 -25.78 -6.75
N LEU A 143 16.36 -25.95 -6.27
CA LEU A 143 16.77 -25.42 -4.97
C LEU A 143 16.79 -23.90 -4.95
N LEU A 144 17.35 -23.26 -5.98
CA LEU A 144 17.49 -21.80 -6.04
C LEU A 144 16.13 -21.12 -6.25
N LEU A 145 15.42 -21.45 -7.33
CA LEU A 145 14.13 -20.84 -7.65
C LEU A 145 13.06 -21.21 -6.62
N GLY A 146 13.01 -22.49 -6.21
CA GLY A 146 12.09 -22.93 -5.16
C GLY A 146 12.42 -22.27 -3.82
N GLY A 147 13.69 -22.27 -3.42
CA GLY A 147 14.15 -21.62 -2.20
C GLY A 147 13.74 -20.15 -2.14
N THR A 148 14.02 -19.38 -3.20
CA THR A 148 13.62 -17.97 -3.28
C THR A 148 12.11 -17.78 -3.26
N LEU A 149 11.35 -18.60 -4.01
CA LEU A 149 9.89 -18.50 -4.09
C LEU A 149 9.23 -18.77 -2.73
N PHE A 150 9.72 -19.75 -1.99
CA PHE A 150 9.14 -20.15 -0.70
C PHE A 150 9.73 -19.41 0.51
N LEU A 151 10.86 -18.71 0.37
CA LEU A 151 11.58 -18.10 1.50
C LEU A 151 10.65 -17.25 2.36
N LEU A 152 9.99 -16.27 1.75
CA LEU A 152 9.18 -15.30 2.47
C LEU A 152 7.93 -15.93 3.12
N PRO A 153 7.07 -16.69 2.40
CA PRO A 153 5.90 -17.33 3.01
C PRO A 153 6.26 -18.34 4.09
N VAL A 154 7.34 -19.10 3.91
CA VAL A 154 7.80 -20.06 4.92
C VAL A 154 8.36 -19.36 6.15
N THR A 155 9.07 -18.24 5.99
CA THR A 155 9.53 -17.44 7.14
C THR A 155 8.36 -16.91 7.96
N ILE A 156 7.33 -16.37 7.30
CA ILE A 156 6.12 -15.88 7.98
C ILE A 156 5.41 -17.02 8.70
N LEU A 157 5.23 -18.16 8.02
CA LEU A 157 4.59 -19.34 8.60
C LEU A 157 5.39 -19.89 9.79
N ALA A 158 6.72 -19.98 9.66
CA ALA A 158 7.60 -20.44 10.73
C ALA A 158 7.52 -19.51 11.94
N HIS A 159 7.53 -18.19 11.72
CA HIS A 159 7.33 -17.21 12.80
C HIS A 159 5.98 -17.41 13.49
N ARG A 160 4.91 -17.60 12.71
CA ARG A 160 3.56 -17.82 13.23
C ARG A 160 3.46 -19.08 14.08
N LEU A 161 4.04 -20.19 13.60
CA LEU A 161 4.03 -21.48 14.30
C LEU A 161 4.89 -21.49 15.57
N THR A 162 5.98 -20.73 15.58
CA THR A 162 6.94 -20.73 16.70
C THR A 162 6.58 -19.73 17.80
N SER A 163 6.15 -18.53 17.42
CA SER A 163 5.82 -17.46 18.37
C SER A 163 4.34 -17.43 18.78
N GLY A 164 3.46 -18.06 17.99
CA GLY A 164 2.01 -17.89 18.11
C GLY A 164 1.52 -16.49 17.74
N ARG A 165 2.41 -15.60 17.26
CA ARG A 165 2.13 -14.20 16.88
C ARG A 165 2.08 -14.05 15.37
N LYS A 166 1.38 -13.02 14.91
CA LYS A 166 1.38 -12.66 13.48
C LYS A 166 2.72 -12.03 13.13
N PHE A 167 3.15 -12.21 11.89
CA PHE A 167 4.29 -11.52 11.33
C PHE A 167 3.88 -10.08 11.01
N THR A 168 4.42 -9.14 11.79
CA THR A 168 4.08 -7.71 11.77
C THR A 168 5.29 -6.87 11.33
N TYR A 169 5.10 -5.55 11.29
CA TYR A 169 6.19 -4.60 11.07
C TYR A 169 7.35 -4.78 12.07
N ASP A 170 7.05 -5.02 13.36
CA ASP A 170 8.09 -5.32 14.37
C ASP A 170 8.92 -6.55 14.02
N SER A 171 8.29 -7.55 13.38
CA SER A 171 8.99 -8.75 12.92
C SER A 171 9.97 -8.42 11.79
N ILE A 172 9.59 -7.50 10.89
CA ILE A 172 10.46 -7.00 9.81
C ILE A 172 11.58 -6.16 10.38
N GLN A 173 11.26 -5.26 11.32
CA GLN A 173 12.27 -4.45 12.01
C GLN A 173 13.28 -5.34 12.74
N ALA A 174 12.84 -6.35 13.45
CA ALA A 174 13.71 -7.30 14.13
C ALA A 174 14.63 -8.00 13.12
N VAL A 175 14.09 -8.50 12.00
CA VAL A 175 14.90 -9.12 10.92
C VAL A 175 15.91 -8.14 10.34
N TYR A 176 15.55 -6.88 10.14
CA TYR A 176 16.43 -5.86 9.57
C TYR A 176 17.52 -5.40 10.54
N GLN A 177 17.21 -5.34 11.84
CA GLN A 177 18.15 -4.96 12.91
C GLN A 177 19.02 -6.13 13.36
N THR A 178 18.69 -7.37 12.97
CA THR A 178 19.46 -8.56 13.32
C THR A 178 20.81 -8.52 12.61
N GLU A 179 21.89 -8.56 13.39
CA GLU A 179 23.23 -8.69 12.83
C GLU A 179 23.53 -10.14 12.43
N PRO A 180 24.42 -10.38 11.44
CA PRO A 180 24.78 -11.74 11.04
C PRO A 180 25.28 -12.63 12.19
N ALA A 181 25.96 -12.02 13.18
CA ALA A 181 26.43 -12.71 14.38
C ALA A 181 25.27 -13.16 15.28
N GLU A 182 24.25 -12.32 15.43
CA GLU A 182 23.05 -12.62 16.22
C GLU A 182 22.20 -13.70 15.53
N ALA A 183 22.01 -13.61 14.21
CA ALA A 183 21.34 -14.63 13.43
C ALA A 183 22.05 -15.98 13.52
N PHE A 184 23.38 -15.99 13.41
CA PHE A 184 24.19 -17.19 13.55
C PHE A 184 24.05 -17.77 14.97
N TYR A 185 24.23 -16.95 16.00
CA TYR A 185 24.05 -17.37 17.38
C TYR A 185 22.66 -18.00 17.58
N TYR A 186 21.60 -17.32 17.13
CA TYR A 186 20.23 -17.78 17.26
C TYR A 186 20.00 -19.16 16.64
N CYS A 187 20.56 -19.40 15.45
CA CYS A 187 20.43 -20.66 14.72
C CYS A 187 21.05 -21.86 15.46
N PHE A 188 22.07 -21.64 16.29
CA PHE A 188 22.80 -22.71 16.97
C PHE A 188 22.54 -22.80 18.48
N THR A 189 21.91 -21.79 19.08
CA THR A 189 21.61 -21.78 20.52
C THR A 189 20.15 -22.03 20.85
N HIS A 190 19.23 -21.68 19.95
CA HIS A 190 17.81 -21.97 20.15
C HIS A 190 17.40 -23.26 19.46
N PHE A 191 16.61 -24.08 20.17
CA PHE A 191 16.06 -25.33 19.65
C PHE A 191 15.31 -25.13 18.32
N ILE A 192 14.57 -24.03 18.20
CA ILE A 192 13.85 -23.66 16.97
C ILE A 192 14.83 -23.39 15.81
N GLY A 193 15.93 -22.69 16.07
CA GLY A 193 16.97 -22.43 15.08
C GLY A 193 17.57 -23.72 14.53
N ILE A 194 17.94 -24.63 15.43
CA ILE A 194 18.49 -25.95 15.07
C ILE A 194 17.46 -26.76 14.28
N PHE A 195 16.20 -26.76 14.72
CA PHE A 195 15.11 -27.45 14.03
C PHE A 195 14.91 -26.93 12.60
N LEU A 196 14.91 -25.60 12.40
CA LEU A 196 14.77 -24.98 11.08
C LEU A 196 15.96 -25.31 10.16
N LEU A 197 17.18 -25.35 10.69
CA LEU A 197 18.36 -25.78 9.93
C LEU A 197 18.26 -27.25 9.48
N LEU A 198 17.86 -28.14 10.38
CA LEU A 198 17.66 -29.56 10.07
C LEU A 198 16.54 -29.77 9.06
N LEU A 199 15.44 -29.03 9.19
CA LEU A 199 14.34 -29.05 8.24
C LEU A 199 14.79 -28.55 6.86
N GLY A 200 15.54 -27.45 6.80
CA GLY A 200 16.12 -26.92 5.56
C GLY A 200 17.05 -27.94 4.89
N ALA A 201 17.94 -28.58 5.66
CA ALA A 201 18.80 -29.64 5.15
C ALA A 201 18.01 -30.85 4.64
N ALA A 202 16.95 -31.27 5.35
CA ALA A 202 16.08 -32.35 4.93
C ALA A 202 15.33 -32.03 3.63
N VAL A 203 14.82 -30.80 3.48
CA VAL A 203 14.20 -30.32 2.23
C VAL A 203 15.21 -30.33 1.09
N CYS A 204 16.43 -29.83 1.29
CA CYS A 204 17.49 -29.86 0.29
C CYS A 204 17.82 -31.30 -0.16
N CYS A 205 17.95 -32.23 0.80
CA CYS A 205 18.17 -33.65 0.53
C CYS A 205 16.99 -34.28 -0.22
N GLY A 206 15.76 -33.95 0.16
CA GLY A 206 14.54 -34.40 -0.51
C GLY A 206 14.45 -33.92 -1.96
N VAL A 207 14.68 -32.63 -2.20
CA VAL A 207 14.73 -32.04 -3.55
C VAL A 207 15.84 -32.69 -4.38
N PHE A 208 17.01 -32.92 -3.79
CA PHE A 208 18.12 -33.61 -4.45
C PHE A 208 17.75 -35.04 -4.87
N TRP A 209 17.10 -35.81 -3.99
CA TRP A 209 16.70 -37.18 -4.29
C TRP A 209 15.55 -37.25 -5.30
N LEU A 210 14.50 -36.44 -5.14
CA LEU A 210 13.35 -36.37 -6.06
C LEU A 210 13.75 -35.91 -7.47
N ASN A 211 14.80 -35.10 -7.60
CA ASN A 211 15.34 -34.70 -8.90
C ASN A 211 15.95 -35.87 -9.69
N ARG A 212 16.32 -36.96 -9.01
CA ARG A 212 16.87 -38.16 -9.67
C ARG A 212 15.79 -39.08 -10.22
N LEU A 213 14.55 -38.95 -9.75
CA LEU A 213 13.42 -39.75 -10.20
C LEU A 213 12.93 -39.32 -11.59
N GLY A 214 12.35 -40.27 -12.33
CA GLY A 214 11.79 -40.05 -13.67
C GLY A 214 12.76 -40.39 -14.82
N LYS A 215 12.45 -39.90 -16.02
CA LYS A 215 13.19 -40.25 -17.24
C LYS A 215 14.66 -39.78 -17.18
N LYS A 216 15.56 -40.68 -17.57
CA LYS A 216 17.02 -40.46 -17.56
C LYS A 216 17.55 -39.71 -18.77
N GLU A 217 16.93 -39.89 -19.93
CA GLU A 217 17.30 -39.25 -21.20
C GLU A 217 17.12 -37.74 -21.12
N PRO A 218 17.82 -36.92 -21.94
CA PRO A 218 17.54 -35.49 -22.02
C PRO A 218 16.13 -35.21 -22.58
N ALA A 219 15.55 -34.05 -22.23
CA ALA A 219 14.30 -33.62 -22.84
C ALA A 219 14.44 -33.42 -24.37
N PRO A 220 13.39 -33.75 -25.16
CA PRO A 220 13.39 -33.45 -26.59
C PRO A 220 13.60 -31.96 -26.87
N ARG A 221 14.32 -31.63 -27.94
CA ARG A 221 14.60 -30.23 -28.30
C ARG A 221 13.34 -29.38 -28.44
N GLY A 222 12.27 -29.93 -29.03
CA GLY A 222 10.99 -29.23 -29.17
C GLY A 222 10.34 -28.86 -27.83
N VAL A 223 10.46 -29.73 -26.82
CA VAL A 223 9.95 -29.44 -25.47
C VAL A 223 10.76 -28.31 -24.82
N LEU A 224 12.09 -28.34 -24.95
CA LEU A 224 12.97 -27.29 -24.42
C LEU A 224 12.70 -25.93 -25.06
N ILE A 225 12.52 -25.90 -26.38
CA ILE A 225 12.21 -24.67 -27.13
C ILE A 225 10.84 -24.13 -26.69
N ALA A 226 9.83 -25.00 -26.60
CA ALA A 226 8.50 -24.60 -26.16
C ALA A 226 8.52 -24.04 -24.72
N THR A 227 9.18 -24.72 -23.78
CA THR A 227 9.29 -24.21 -22.40
C THR A 227 10.09 -22.92 -22.32
N ALA A 228 11.14 -22.76 -23.12
CA ALA A 228 11.91 -21.51 -23.15
C ALA A 228 11.11 -20.34 -23.73
N ALA A 229 10.35 -20.57 -24.80
CA ALA A 229 9.45 -19.58 -25.38
C ALA A 229 8.37 -19.14 -24.38
N VAL A 230 7.76 -20.09 -23.66
CA VAL A 230 6.79 -19.78 -22.61
C VAL A 230 7.44 -19.01 -21.46
N THR A 231 8.60 -19.42 -20.96
CA THR A 231 9.32 -18.66 -19.91
C THR A 231 9.54 -17.22 -20.34
N LEU A 232 10.08 -17.00 -21.56
CA LEU A 232 10.35 -15.65 -22.07
C LEU A 232 9.08 -14.82 -22.27
N ALA A 233 7.99 -15.43 -22.74
CA ALA A 233 6.71 -14.75 -22.92
C ALA A 233 6.06 -14.35 -21.60
N LEU A 234 6.22 -15.17 -20.56
CA LEU A 234 5.67 -14.90 -19.23
C LEU A 234 6.55 -13.98 -18.38
N SER A 235 7.85 -13.88 -18.66
CA SER A 235 8.79 -13.08 -17.88
C SER A 235 8.38 -11.61 -17.69
N PRO A 236 7.87 -10.88 -18.70
CA PRO A 236 7.42 -9.50 -18.51
C PRO A 236 6.26 -9.38 -17.52
N TRP A 237 5.27 -10.28 -17.60
CA TRP A 237 4.12 -10.27 -16.68
C TRP A 237 4.54 -10.65 -15.27
N VAL A 238 5.35 -11.72 -15.13
CA VAL A 238 5.91 -12.11 -13.83
C VAL A 238 6.75 -10.97 -13.24
N LEU A 239 7.56 -10.31 -14.05
CA LEU A 239 8.35 -9.15 -13.61
C LEU A 239 7.42 -8.02 -13.16
N GLN A 240 6.35 -7.71 -13.89
CA GLN A 240 5.37 -6.69 -13.49
C GLN A 240 4.77 -6.97 -12.11
N GLU A 241 4.36 -8.21 -11.86
CA GLU A 241 3.82 -8.65 -10.56
C GLU A 241 4.86 -8.54 -9.43
N PHE A 242 6.11 -8.97 -9.70
CA PHE A 242 7.20 -8.89 -8.72
C PHE A 242 7.72 -7.47 -8.50
N THR A 243 7.77 -6.61 -9.52
CA THR A 243 8.25 -5.22 -9.39
C THR A 243 7.24 -4.34 -8.67
N GLY A 244 5.94 -4.66 -8.76
CA GLY A 244 4.92 -3.93 -8.00
C GLY A 244 4.00 -3.10 -8.86
N ARG A 245 4.13 -3.26 -10.17
CA ARG A 245 3.45 -2.47 -11.16
C ARG A 245 1.95 -2.71 -11.23
N GLU A 246 1.37 -3.48 -10.31
CA GLU A 246 -0.07 -3.65 -10.07
C GLU A 246 -0.35 -4.21 -8.64
N ALA A 247 0.63 -4.25 -7.71
CA ALA A 247 0.66 -5.31 -6.70
C ALA A 247 -0.08 -5.00 -5.37
N LEU A 248 -1.27 -5.58 -5.22
CA LEU A 248 -2.02 -5.77 -3.97
C LEU A 248 -1.53 -6.97 -3.13
N ASN A 249 -0.28 -7.44 -3.33
CA ASN A 249 0.25 -8.57 -2.58
C ASN A 249 0.62 -8.12 -1.16
N ARG A 250 -0.25 -8.43 -0.18
CA ARG A 250 -0.10 -8.01 1.23
C ARG A 250 1.25 -8.39 1.83
N THR A 251 1.76 -9.57 1.50
CA THR A 251 3.06 -10.08 1.97
C THR A 251 4.23 -9.27 1.41
N LYS A 252 4.10 -8.75 0.19
CA LYS A 252 5.08 -7.85 -0.42
C LYS A 252 4.97 -6.43 0.13
N VAL A 253 3.75 -5.87 0.15
CA VAL A 253 3.46 -4.53 0.68
C VAL A 253 4.06 -4.38 2.07
N LEU A 254 3.91 -5.39 2.93
CA LEU A 254 4.51 -5.42 4.26
C LEU A 254 6.05 -5.17 4.24
N PHE A 255 6.77 -5.68 3.25
CA PHE A 255 8.24 -5.55 3.15
C PHE A 255 8.72 -4.35 2.33
N THR A 256 8.08 -4.02 1.21
CA THR A 256 8.52 -2.91 0.34
C THR A 256 8.27 -1.56 0.97
N ASP A 257 7.17 -1.44 1.69
CA ASP A 257 6.75 -0.20 2.32
C ASP A 257 7.70 0.11 3.49
N SER A 258 8.17 -0.91 4.20
CA SER A 258 8.97 -0.80 5.42
C SER A 258 10.28 -0.01 5.30
N LEU A 259 10.85 0.15 4.11
CA LEU A 259 12.21 0.71 3.92
C LEU A 259 12.29 2.24 4.08
N GLY A 260 11.18 2.95 3.91
CA GLY A 260 11.09 4.41 4.04
C GLY A 260 10.80 4.94 5.45
N TYR A 261 10.43 4.04 6.37
CA TYR A 261 9.72 4.37 7.61
C TYR A 261 10.63 4.53 8.82
N PHE A 262 11.86 4.02 8.74
CA PHE A 262 12.75 3.93 9.89
C PHE A 262 13.23 5.28 10.42
N ASP A 263 13.36 6.32 9.59
CA ASP A 263 13.92 7.60 10.05
C ASP A 263 12.97 8.35 10.99
N VAL A 264 11.66 8.33 10.72
CA VAL A 264 10.65 8.96 11.59
C VAL A 264 10.40 8.13 12.84
N ILE A 265 10.34 6.79 12.72
CA ILE A 265 10.22 5.93 13.90
C ILE A 265 11.46 6.08 14.80
N LYS A 266 12.68 6.10 14.22
CA LYS A 266 13.91 6.33 14.97
C LYS A 266 13.94 7.71 15.63
N SER A 267 13.49 8.78 14.96
CA SER A 267 13.45 10.12 15.59
C SER A 267 12.45 10.21 16.74
N TYR A 268 11.36 9.44 16.68
CA TYR A 268 10.39 9.32 17.78
C TYR A 268 10.89 8.42 18.91
N ALA A 269 11.60 7.34 18.60
CA ALA A 269 12.18 6.42 19.57
C ALA A 269 13.47 6.96 20.25
N ALA A 270 14.25 7.81 19.57
CA ALA A 270 15.52 8.35 20.05
C ALA A 270 15.37 9.47 21.10
N GLY A 271 14.15 9.96 21.34
CA GLY A 271 13.81 10.77 22.52
C GLY A 271 13.30 12.18 22.23
N ASP A 272 12.30 12.58 23.02
CA ASP A 272 11.55 13.85 22.93
C ASP A 272 12.43 15.11 23.07
N ALA A 273 13.58 14.99 23.74
CA ALA A 273 14.45 16.13 24.04
C ALA A 273 15.03 16.80 22.78
N ALA A 274 15.41 16.02 21.77
CA ALA A 274 15.99 16.55 20.54
C ALA A 274 14.95 17.29 19.69
N ARG A 275 13.73 16.75 19.58
CA ARG A 275 12.62 17.41 18.89
C ARG A 275 12.20 18.68 19.64
N LEU A 276 12.13 18.63 20.97
CA LEU A 276 11.82 19.80 21.79
C LEU A 276 12.86 20.92 21.64
N ALA A 277 14.16 20.58 21.61
CA ALA A 277 15.23 21.56 21.40
C ALA A 277 15.10 22.26 20.04
N GLU A 278 14.73 21.54 18.98
CA GLU A 278 14.46 22.14 17.67
C GLU A 278 13.20 23.02 17.68
N VAL A 279 12.15 22.64 18.42
CA VAL A 279 10.97 23.51 18.63
C VAL A 279 11.37 24.80 19.34
N GLU A 280 12.11 24.72 20.44
CA GLU A 280 12.57 25.88 21.22
C GLU A 280 13.43 26.85 20.39
N LYS A 281 14.22 26.30 19.46
CA LYS A 281 15.05 27.09 18.55
C LYS A 281 14.23 27.77 17.45
N SER A 282 13.22 27.08 16.93
CA SER A 282 12.53 27.47 15.69
C SER A 282 11.16 28.11 15.91
N VAL A 283 10.63 28.13 17.14
CA VAL A 283 9.26 28.61 17.47
C VAL A 283 9.27 29.59 18.63
N GLU A 284 8.56 30.71 18.48
CA GLU A 284 8.25 31.61 19.60
C GLU A 284 6.99 31.12 20.31
N LYS A 285 6.95 31.13 21.66
CA LYS A 285 5.73 30.84 22.44
C LYS A 285 4.64 31.88 22.13
N SER A 286 3.83 31.59 21.13
CA SER A 286 2.87 32.50 20.49
C SER A 286 1.63 31.71 20.02
N GLY A 287 0.74 32.32 19.24
CA GLY A 287 -0.50 31.73 18.75
C GLY A 287 -1.74 32.52 19.16
N ASP A 288 -2.85 32.27 18.48
CA ASP A 288 -4.14 32.86 18.73
C ASP A 288 -5.07 31.86 19.44
N ASP A 289 -5.94 32.37 20.32
CA ASP A 289 -6.99 31.56 20.95
C ASP A 289 -7.99 31.06 19.90
N GLY A 290 -8.42 29.81 20.04
CA GLY A 290 -9.32 29.16 19.12
C GLY A 290 -9.09 27.66 18.97
N ILE A 291 -10.00 27.05 18.22
CA ILE A 291 -9.94 25.66 17.81
C ILE A 291 -9.58 25.63 16.32
N TYR A 292 -8.54 24.88 16.00
CA TYR A 292 -8.02 24.69 14.65
C TYR A 292 -8.13 23.23 14.29
N VAL A 293 -8.73 22.93 13.14
CA VAL A 293 -9.02 21.56 12.73
C VAL A 293 -8.25 21.22 11.46
N LEU A 294 -7.52 20.11 11.46
CA LEU A 294 -6.91 19.53 10.27
C LEU A 294 -7.62 18.21 9.95
N ILE A 295 -8.31 18.15 8.82
CA ILE A 295 -9.02 16.97 8.33
C ILE A 295 -8.17 16.36 7.23
N ILE A 296 -7.62 15.19 7.51
CA ILE A 296 -6.79 14.42 6.59
C ILE A 296 -7.68 13.41 5.89
N GLY A 297 -7.91 13.63 4.59
CA GLY A 297 -8.55 12.68 3.69
C GLY A 297 -7.61 11.55 3.30
N GLU A 298 -8.20 10.52 2.70
CA GLU A 298 -7.51 9.31 2.29
C GLU A 298 -7.91 8.98 0.85
N SER A 299 -6.93 8.90 -0.06
CA SER A 299 -7.10 8.47 -1.46
C SER A 299 -8.18 9.24 -2.27
N HIS A 300 -8.48 10.50 -1.95
CA HIS A 300 -9.48 11.32 -2.66
C HIS A 300 -8.83 12.01 -3.87
N SER A 301 -9.27 11.65 -5.08
CA SER A 301 -8.79 12.25 -6.33
C SER A 301 -9.47 13.57 -6.66
N ARG A 302 -8.67 14.57 -7.04
CA ARG A 302 -9.16 15.84 -7.62
C ARG A 302 -9.86 15.60 -8.96
N ARG A 303 -9.43 14.61 -9.73
CA ARG A 303 -9.99 14.28 -11.06
C ARG A 303 -11.36 13.63 -10.99
N HIS A 304 -11.68 12.99 -9.88
CA HIS A 304 -13.00 12.46 -9.57
C HIS A 304 -13.84 13.41 -8.72
N SER A 305 -13.50 14.70 -8.68
CA SER A 305 -14.21 15.72 -7.89
C SER A 305 -14.93 16.74 -8.78
N SER A 306 -16.27 16.77 -8.72
CA SER A 306 -17.09 17.74 -9.47
C SER A 306 -16.76 19.22 -9.18
N ALA A 307 -16.29 19.54 -7.97
CA ALA A 307 -15.81 20.88 -7.60
C ALA A 307 -14.60 21.35 -8.43
N TYR A 308 -13.92 20.41 -9.11
CA TYR A 308 -12.78 20.65 -10.00
C TYR A 308 -13.10 20.36 -11.48
N GLY A 309 -14.37 20.12 -11.83
CA GLY A 309 -14.82 19.93 -13.20
C GLY A 309 -15.11 18.50 -13.63
N TYR A 310 -15.10 17.53 -12.71
CA TYR A 310 -15.54 16.17 -13.01
C TYR A 310 -17.03 16.12 -13.39
N GLU A 311 -17.38 15.28 -14.37
CA GLU A 311 -18.73 15.23 -14.95
C GLU A 311 -19.79 14.71 -13.97
N THR A 312 -19.44 13.69 -13.18
CA THR A 312 -20.31 13.15 -12.13
C THR A 312 -20.27 14.09 -10.91
N ASP A 313 -21.43 14.47 -10.36
CA ASP A 313 -21.56 15.38 -9.21
C ASP A 313 -21.17 14.70 -7.88
N THR A 314 -19.91 14.33 -7.77
CA THR A 314 -19.32 13.61 -6.64
C THR A 314 -19.01 14.50 -5.44
N THR A 315 -18.92 15.82 -5.62
CA THR A 315 -18.56 16.77 -4.55
C THR A 315 -19.46 18.01 -4.53
N PRO A 316 -20.80 17.82 -4.41
CA PRO A 316 -21.76 18.92 -4.45
C PRO A 316 -21.57 19.93 -3.31
N PHE A 317 -21.16 19.49 -2.11
CA PHE A 317 -20.85 20.41 -1.01
C PHE A 317 -19.61 21.23 -1.31
N LEU A 318 -18.48 20.62 -1.70
CA LEU A 318 -17.26 21.39 -2.02
C LEU A 318 -17.51 22.42 -3.12
N ARG A 319 -18.32 22.10 -4.13
CA ARG A 319 -18.71 23.05 -5.19
C ARG A 319 -19.48 24.25 -4.63
N ARG A 320 -20.43 24.03 -3.72
CA ARG A 320 -21.14 25.13 -3.03
C ARG A 320 -20.21 25.90 -2.09
N ALA A 321 -19.36 25.20 -1.34
CA ALA A 321 -18.41 25.78 -0.40
C ALA A 321 -17.39 26.68 -1.12
N ALA A 322 -16.95 26.32 -2.33
CA ALA A 322 -16.05 27.14 -3.13
C ALA A 322 -16.60 28.56 -3.43
N ALA A 323 -17.94 28.72 -3.46
CA ALA A 323 -18.60 30.01 -3.65
C ALA A 323 -18.89 30.73 -2.32
N ALA A 324 -18.72 30.08 -1.17
CA ALA A 324 -19.04 30.64 0.14
C ALA A 324 -17.93 31.58 0.64
N PRO A 325 -18.28 32.71 1.28
CA PRO A 325 -17.30 33.72 1.71
C PRO A 325 -16.45 33.26 2.90
N ASP A 326 -16.78 32.15 3.55
CA ASP A 326 -16.04 31.54 4.64
C ASP A 326 -15.18 30.36 4.20
N CYS A 327 -15.16 30.05 2.90
CA CYS A 327 -14.39 28.93 2.36
C CYS A 327 -13.45 29.37 1.23
N VAL A 328 -12.37 28.60 1.05
CA VAL A 328 -11.38 28.76 -0.02
C VAL A 328 -11.08 27.39 -0.60
N LEU A 329 -11.46 27.16 -1.85
CA LEU A 329 -11.08 25.95 -2.61
C LEU A 329 -9.71 26.17 -3.23
N MET A 330 -8.75 25.31 -2.89
CA MET A 330 -7.40 25.34 -3.45
C MET A 330 -7.39 24.55 -4.76
N LYS A 331 -6.98 25.20 -5.85
CA LYS A 331 -7.18 24.66 -7.20
C LYS A 331 -6.08 23.71 -7.64
N GLU A 332 -4.84 23.97 -7.27
CA GLU A 332 -3.62 23.31 -7.77
C GLU A 332 -2.85 22.65 -6.62
N VAL A 333 -3.43 21.63 -6.00
CA VAL A 333 -2.82 20.93 -4.86
C VAL A 333 -2.38 19.53 -5.23
N TYR A 334 -1.17 19.19 -4.80
CA TYR A 334 -0.54 17.91 -5.11
C TYR A 334 0.00 17.23 -3.85
N SER A 335 0.01 15.91 -3.82
CA SER A 335 0.63 15.17 -2.72
C SER A 335 2.14 15.08 -2.87
N CYS A 336 2.85 15.17 -1.75
CA CYS A 336 4.31 15.02 -1.71
C CYS A 336 4.79 13.57 -1.94
N HIS A 337 3.86 12.61 -1.85
CA HIS A 337 4.07 11.20 -2.18
C HIS A 337 2.71 10.56 -2.53
N VAL A 338 2.72 9.39 -3.15
CA VAL A 338 1.52 8.62 -3.52
C VAL A 338 1.12 7.55 -2.49
N GLN A 339 1.60 7.66 -1.26
CA GLN A 339 1.41 6.64 -0.22
C GLN A 339 1.20 7.35 1.12
N THR A 340 0.15 6.97 1.85
CA THR A 340 -0.31 7.64 3.09
C THR A 340 0.81 7.86 4.09
N MET A 341 1.58 6.82 4.38
CA MET A 341 2.61 6.87 5.42
C MET A 341 3.70 7.89 5.08
N GLN A 342 4.14 7.90 3.83
CA GLN A 342 5.16 8.79 3.30
C GLN A 342 4.66 10.24 3.31
N VAL A 343 3.39 10.46 2.95
CA VAL A 343 2.77 11.79 3.01
C VAL A 343 2.72 12.29 4.44
N LEU A 344 2.20 11.49 5.37
CA LEU A 344 1.97 11.91 6.76
C LEU A 344 3.26 12.22 7.50
N THR A 345 4.38 11.58 7.14
CA THR A 345 5.70 11.93 7.67
C THR A 345 6.17 13.34 7.30
N MET A 346 5.65 13.95 6.23
CA MET A 346 5.93 15.33 5.86
C MET A 346 4.77 16.26 6.25
N LEU A 347 3.53 15.90 5.93
CA LEU A 347 2.34 16.69 6.19
C LEU A 347 2.20 17.10 7.67
N LEU A 348 2.58 16.21 8.60
CA LEU A 348 2.47 16.44 10.05
C LEU A 348 3.77 16.91 10.71
N THR A 349 4.85 17.15 9.97
CA THR A 349 6.15 17.55 10.54
C THR A 349 6.77 18.74 9.81
N ALA A 350 7.82 19.31 10.38
CA ALA A 350 8.61 20.34 9.72
C ALA A 350 9.45 19.83 8.51
N ARG A 351 9.22 18.60 8.03
CA ARG A 351 9.90 18.03 6.87
C ARG A 351 9.13 18.40 5.59
N ASN A 352 9.84 18.99 4.63
CA ASN A 352 9.30 19.24 3.29
C ASN A 352 10.31 18.84 2.20
N GLN A 353 9.87 18.90 0.94
CA GLN A 353 10.65 18.46 -0.22
C GLN A 353 11.67 19.49 -0.73
N TYR A 354 11.63 20.72 -0.22
CA TYR A 354 12.32 21.87 -0.80
C TYR A 354 13.54 22.29 0.01
N GLU A 355 13.45 22.21 1.34
CA GLU A 355 14.49 22.65 2.25
C GLU A 355 15.13 21.45 2.95
N LYS A 356 16.42 21.23 2.69
CA LYS A 356 17.19 20.20 3.39
C LYS A 356 17.40 20.61 4.84
N ARG A 357 16.87 19.82 5.77
CA ARG A 357 17.19 19.89 7.19
C ARG A 357 18.20 18.79 7.53
N GLY A 358 18.97 19.00 8.61
CA GLY A 358 19.87 17.97 9.11
C GLY A 358 19.13 16.67 9.42
N GLU A 359 19.76 15.53 9.17
CA GLU A 359 19.17 14.21 9.42
C GLU A 359 18.74 14.08 10.89
N GLY A 360 17.49 13.64 11.12
CA GLY A 360 17.03 13.12 12.41
C GLY A 360 16.14 14.03 13.28
N MET A 361 15.82 15.28 12.90
CA MET A 361 15.00 16.16 13.77
C MET A 361 13.93 16.95 13.01
N TYR A 362 12.73 16.37 12.92
CA TYR A 362 11.54 17.04 12.39
C TYR A 362 10.46 17.07 13.48
N PRO A 363 10.30 18.19 14.21
CA PRO A 363 9.18 18.35 15.12
C PRO A 363 7.86 18.16 14.40
N SER A 364 6.93 17.47 15.03
CA SER A 364 5.56 17.38 14.54
C SER A 364 4.75 18.61 14.86
N ILE A 365 3.61 18.73 14.20
CA ILE A 365 2.59 19.72 14.52
C ILE A 365 2.15 19.63 15.99
N PHE A 366 2.15 18.42 16.56
CA PHE A 366 1.81 18.22 17.97
C PHE A 366 2.90 18.71 18.91
N ASP A 367 4.18 18.47 18.61
CA ASP A 367 5.30 18.99 19.40
C ASP A 367 5.23 20.53 19.50
N VAL A 368 5.00 21.19 18.36
CA VAL A 368 4.87 22.66 18.28
C VAL A 368 3.61 23.16 19.00
N ALA A 369 2.46 22.54 18.74
CA ALA A 369 1.19 22.94 19.35
C ALA A 369 1.23 22.78 20.88
N ASN A 370 1.76 21.66 21.39
CA ASN A 370 1.96 21.43 22.83
C ASN A 370 2.91 22.47 23.43
N TYR A 371 4.02 22.80 22.77
CA TYR A 371 4.96 23.83 23.22
C TYR A 371 4.30 25.21 23.33
N CYS A 372 3.39 25.52 22.41
CA CYS A 372 2.55 26.73 22.43
C CYS A 372 1.27 26.56 23.27
N SER A 373 1.19 25.59 24.17
CA SER A 373 0.06 25.40 25.11
C SER A 373 -1.30 25.19 24.44
N TYR A 374 -1.34 24.59 23.26
CA TYR A 374 -2.57 24.06 22.67
C TYR A 374 -2.87 22.69 23.28
N GLU A 375 -4.14 22.43 23.58
CA GLU A 375 -4.64 21.07 23.73
C GLU A 375 -4.53 20.36 22.36
N THR A 376 -4.02 19.13 22.31
CA THR A 376 -3.82 18.41 21.04
C THR A 376 -4.56 17.09 21.01
N VAL A 377 -5.32 16.87 19.93
CA VAL A 377 -6.11 15.66 19.72
C VAL A 377 -5.84 15.08 18.34
N PHE A 378 -5.65 13.77 18.26
CA PHE A 378 -5.65 13.00 17.02
C PHE A 378 -6.82 12.02 17.05
N LEU A 379 -7.87 12.29 16.28
CA LEU A 379 -9.05 11.45 16.12
C LEU A 379 -8.95 10.73 14.77
N SER A 380 -8.90 9.39 14.78
CA SER A 380 -8.72 8.59 13.57
C SER A 380 -9.80 7.52 13.44
N ASN A 381 -10.32 7.36 12.24
CA ASN A 381 -11.13 6.20 11.87
C ASN A 381 -10.29 5.07 11.27
N GLN A 382 -8.99 5.28 11.08
CA GLN A 382 -8.03 4.20 10.84
C GLN A 382 -7.72 3.47 12.17
N TYR A 383 -6.92 2.40 12.13
CA TYR A 383 -6.46 1.70 13.33
C TYR A 383 -4.98 2.01 13.60
N PRO A 384 -4.54 2.03 14.86
CA PRO A 384 -3.14 2.15 15.18
C PRO A 384 -2.45 0.80 14.99
N HIS A 385 -1.36 0.77 14.23
CA HIS A 385 -0.39 -0.32 14.27
C HIS A 385 0.54 -0.08 15.47
N GLY A 386 0.05 -0.36 16.69
CA GLY A 386 0.74 -0.08 17.97
C GLY A 386 1.22 1.38 18.11
N ARG A 387 2.01 1.70 19.15
CA ARG A 387 2.44 3.10 19.40
C ARG A 387 3.59 3.53 18.48
N PHE A 388 4.44 2.58 18.06
CA PHE A 388 5.62 2.83 17.22
C PHE A 388 5.66 1.93 15.98
N ASP A 389 4.69 1.05 15.81
CA ASP A 389 4.64 0.05 14.73
C ASP A 389 4.13 0.67 13.41
N SER A 390 3.80 1.97 13.39
CA SER A 390 3.64 2.77 12.18
C SER A 390 4.02 4.25 12.39
N PRO A 391 4.57 4.95 11.37
CA PRO A 391 4.83 6.39 11.44
C PRO A 391 3.62 7.24 11.87
N VAL A 392 2.41 6.87 11.44
CA VAL A 392 1.18 7.59 11.82
C VAL A 392 0.90 7.45 13.30
N ALA A 393 1.04 6.25 13.87
CA ALA A 393 0.85 6.07 15.30
C ALA A 393 1.97 6.73 16.13
N ALA A 394 3.21 6.70 15.64
CA ALA A 394 4.33 7.42 16.26
C ALA A 394 4.07 8.93 16.31
N LEU A 395 3.68 9.53 15.17
CA LEU A 395 3.31 10.95 15.08
C LEU A 395 2.10 11.29 15.97
N ALA A 396 1.05 10.47 15.91
CA ALA A 396 -0.16 10.63 16.72
C ALA A 396 0.13 10.51 18.23
N SER A 397 1.17 9.78 18.63
CA SER A 397 1.59 9.68 20.04
C SER A 397 2.15 10.99 20.61
N GLY A 398 2.48 11.96 19.74
CA GLY A 398 2.79 13.33 20.16
C GLY A 398 1.56 14.14 20.58
N ALA A 399 0.35 13.73 20.18
CA ALA A 399 -0.88 14.35 20.65
C ALA A 399 -1.16 13.97 22.11
N GLN A 400 -1.73 14.89 22.88
CA GLN A 400 -2.13 14.64 24.27
C GLN A 400 -3.28 13.61 24.36
N GLN A 401 -4.13 13.54 23.33
CA GLN A 401 -5.21 12.57 23.23
C GLN A 401 -5.20 11.90 21.85
N GLY A 402 -4.92 10.60 21.80
CA GLY A 402 -5.10 9.76 20.61
C GLY A 402 -6.38 8.94 20.72
N ILE A 403 -7.34 9.19 19.82
CA ILE A 403 -8.64 8.51 19.77
C ILE A 403 -8.72 7.73 18.47
N TRP A 404 -8.82 6.41 18.58
CA TRP A 404 -8.93 5.50 17.45
C TRP A 404 -10.28 4.81 17.50
N LEU A 405 -11.12 4.97 16.48
CA LEU A 405 -12.49 4.45 16.48
C LEU A 405 -12.58 2.98 16.08
N ASN A 406 -11.57 2.47 15.39
CA ASN A 406 -11.52 1.11 14.90
C ASN A 406 -10.23 0.44 15.40
N THR A 407 -10.34 -0.84 15.73
CA THR A 407 -9.19 -1.68 16.08
C THR A 407 -8.68 -2.44 14.86
N MET A 408 -7.47 -2.98 14.94
CA MET A 408 -6.96 -3.90 13.91
C MET A 408 -7.93 -5.08 13.71
N GLU A 409 -8.57 -5.57 14.77
CA GLU A 409 -9.58 -6.63 14.68
C GLU A 409 -10.80 -6.18 13.87
N ASP A 410 -11.25 -4.94 14.02
CA ASP A 410 -12.39 -4.41 13.24
C ASP A 410 -12.08 -4.32 11.75
N PHE A 411 -10.85 -3.97 11.37
CA PHE A 411 -10.42 -4.00 9.98
C PHE A 411 -10.34 -5.41 9.44
N ILE A 412 -9.68 -6.29 10.19
CA ILE A 412 -9.53 -7.70 9.85
C ILE A 412 -10.91 -8.34 9.66
N LEU A 413 -11.84 -8.13 10.59
CA LEU A 413 -13.17 -8.74 10.56
C LEU A 413 -14.21 -7.95 9.77
N TRP A 414 -13.81 -6.89 9.06
CA TRP A 414 -14.71 -6.03 8.28
C TRP A 414 -15.85 -5.41 9.10
N ARG A 415 -15.59 -5.14 10.37
CA ARG A 415 -16.49 -4.46 11.31
C ARG A 415 -16.13 -2.98 11.50
N ALA A 416 -15.09 -2.51 10.81
CA ALA A 416 -14.68 -1.11 10.84
C ALA A 416 -15.87 -0.20 10.47
N ARG A 417 -16.14 0.76 11.34
CA ARG A 417 -17.24 1.69 11.17
C ARG A 417 -16.90 2.68 10.05
N PRO A 418 -17.84 3.07 9.17
CA PRO A 418 -17.62 4.14 8.21
C PRO A 418 -17.28 5.46 8.91
N ASP A 419 -16.66 6.40 8.18
CA ASP A 419 -16.17 7.69 8.71
C ASP A 419 -17.26 8.56 9.38
N GLY A 420 -18.54 8.23 9.17
CA GLY A 420 -19.64 8.86 9.91
C GLY A 420 -19.53 8.71 11.43
N ALA A 421 -18.82 7.70 11.93
CA ALA A 421 -18.55 7.51 13.35
C ALA A 421 -17.69 8.62 13.97
N LEU A 422 -16.86 9.31 13.17
CA LEU A 422 -16.06 10.45 13.62
C LEU A 422 -16.94 11.61 14.10
N LEU A 423 -18.11 11.78 13.50
CA LEU A 423 -19.07 12.84 13.84
C LEU A 423 -19.65 12.66 15.25
N GLU A 424 -19.60 11.46 15.83
CA GLU A 424 -20.09 11.20 17.19
C GLU A 424 -19.18 11.80 18.25
N ARG A 425 -17.86 11.82 18.00
CA ARG A 425 -16.85 12.33 18.95
C ARG A 425 -16.53 13.80 18.71
N LEU A 426 -16.62 14.26 17.47
CA LEU A 426 -16.18 15.60 17.08
C LEU A 426 -16.78 16.73 17.94
N PRO A 427 -18.09 16.77 18.30
CA PRO A 427 -18.66 17.86 19.09
C PRO A 427 -17.99 18.07 20.46
N GLU A 428 -17.59 16.99 21.13
CA GLU A 428 -16.87 17.03 22.41
C GLU A 428 -15.46 17.59 22.26
N LEU A 429 -14.82 17.29 21.12
CA LEU A 429 -13.47 17.74 20.81
C LEU A 429 -13.43 19.21 20.36
N LEU A 430 -14.55 19.77 19.90
CA LEU A 430 -14.69 21.19 19.55
C LEU A 430 -14.96 22.09 20.79
N GLN A 431 -14.40 21.74 21.93
CA GLN A 431 -14.44 22.52 23.17
C GLN A 431 -13.03 22.90 23.62
N GLY A 432 -12.92 23.98 24.39
CA GLY A 432 -11.65 24.48 24.91
C GLY A 432 -11.30 25.88 24.39
N LYS A 433 -10.21 26.44 24.93
CA LYS A 433 -9.75 27.80 24.60
C LYS A 433 -8.75 27.80 23.44
N ARG A 434 -7.78 26.88 23.48
CA ARG A 434 -6.67 26.81 22.54
C ARG A 434 -6.45 25.33 22.21
N LYS A 435 -6.91 24.88 21.05
CA LYS A 435 -6.92 23.45 20.69
C LYS A 435 -6.61 23.19 19.22
N LEU A 436 -5.80 22.18 18.96
CA LEU A 436 -5.58 21.58 17.65
C LEU A 436 -6.28 20.21 17.62
N VAL A 437 -7.18 20.01 16.67
CA VAL A 437 -7.86 18.72 16.45
C VAL A 437 -7.48 18.22 15.06
N VAL A 438 -6.79 17.09 14.99
CA VAL A 438 -6.51 16.38 13.74
C VAL A 438 -7.55 15.26 13.60
N VAL A 439 -8.25 15.22 12.47
CA VAL A 439 -9.25 14.21 12.12
C VAL A 439 -8.75 13.43 10.92
N HIS A 440 -8.54 12.12 11.07
CA HIS A 440 -7.99 11.27 10.02
C HIS A 440 -9.06 10.29 9.50
N LEU A 441 -9.41 10.43 8.23
CA LEU A 441 -10.46 9.68 7.55
C LEU A 441 -9.94 8.34 7.02
N MET A 442 -10.85 7.39 6.79
CA MET A 442 -10.61 6.26 5.89
C MET A 442 -10.88 6.64 4.44
N GLY A 443 -11.66 7.71 4.21
CA GLY A 443 -11.85 8.35 2.91
C GLY A 443 -12.24 7.37 1.81
N SER A 444 -11.53 7.44 0.70
CA SER A 444 -11.73 6.58 -0.48
C SER A 444 -10.69 5.46 -0.56
N HIS A 445 -10.15 4.98 0.57
CA HIS A 445 -9.26 3.82 0.58
C HIS A 445 -9.96 2.57 0.00
N GLY A 446 -9.23 1.72 -0.72
CA GLY A 446 -9.74 0.44 -1.21
C GLY A 446 -10.08 -0.56 -0.07
N PRO A 447 -11.07 -1.46 -0.23
CA PRO A 447 -12.09 -1.48 -1.27
C PRO A 447 -13.18 -0.41 -1.03
N TYR A 448 -13.50 0.39 -2.05
CA TYR A 448 -14.28 1.63 -1.91
C TYR A 448 -15.72 1.43 -1.44
N PHE A 449 -16.36 0.31 -1.82
CA PHE A 449 -17.75 0.02 -1.42
C PHE A 449 -17.93 -0.16 0.10
N ARG A 450 -16.83 -0.29 0.85
CA ARG A 450 -16.81 -0.34 2.32
C ARG A 450 -16.67 1.03 2.97
N ARG A 451 -16.51 2.10 2.19
CA ARG A 451 -16.24 3.46 2.71
C ARG A 451 -17.52 4.21 3.08
N TYR A 452 -18.66 3.73 2.63
CA TYR A 452 -19.97 4.28 2.92
C TYR A 452 -20.94 3.19 3.41
N PRO A 453 -21.95 3.55 4.22
CA PRO A 453 -23.02 2.63 4.58
C PRO A 453 -23.79 2.14 3.35
N GLU A 454 -24.25 0.90 3.34
CA GLU A 454 -25.05 0.33 2.24
C GLU A 454 -26.32 1.15 1.93
N LYS A 455 -26.90 1.78 2.95
CA LYS A 455 -28.07 2.66 2.82
C LYS A 455 -27.74 4.08 2.35
N PHE A 456 -26.47 4.41 2.12
CA PHE A 456 -26.08 5.73 1.63
C PHE A 456 -26.29 5.80 0.11
N ARG A 457 -27.30 6.58 -0.30
CA ARG A 457 -27.64 6.82 -1.71
C ARG A 457 -27.72 5.50 -2.52
N PRO A 458 -28.55 4.52 -2.12
CA PRO A 458 -28.64 3.23 -2.81
C PRO A 458 -29.14 3.38 -4.25
N GLU A 459 -29.84 4.47 -4.57
CA GLU A 459 -30.34 4.81 -5.90
C GLU A 459 -29.25 5.15 -6.93
N LEU A 460 -28.04 5.48 -6.49
CA LEU A 460 -26.93 5.83 -7.40
C LEU A 460 -26.16 4.57 -7.81
N GLU A 461 -26.29 4.13 -9.05
CA GLU A 461 -25.48 3.05 -9.62
C GLU A 461 -24.11 3.55 -10.12
N TRP A 462 -23.42 4.32 -9.27
CA TRP A 462 -22.10 4.87 -9.59
C TRP A 462 -21.00 3.86 -9.27
N TYR A 463 -19.84 4.06 -9.92
CA TYR A 463 -18.64 3.33 -9.56
C TYR A 463 -18.34 3.53 -8.07
N PRO A 464 -17.98 2.47 -7.30
CA PRO A 464 -17.84 2.59 -5.86
C PRO A 464 -16.89 3.68 -5.36
N TYR A 465 -15.87 4.02 -6.14
CA TYR A 465 -14.94 5.13 -5.83
C TYR A 465 -15.63 6.50 -5.85
N ASP A 466 -16.42 6.80 -6.87
CA ASP A 466 -17.16 8.07 -6.95
C ASP A 466 -18.17 8.19 -5.81
N LYS A 467 -18.80 7.08 -5.43
CA LYS A 467 -19.73 7.05 -4.28
C LYS A 467 -19.01 7.23 -2.94
N SER A 468 -17.76 6.75 -2.78
CA SER A 468 -16.98 7.02 -1.57
C SER A 468 -16.58 8.49 -1.46
N ILE A 469 -16.23 9.12 -2.59
CA ILE A 469 -15.99 10.57 -2.65
C ILE A 469 -17.24 11.36 -2.25
N LEU A 470 -18.41 11.00 -2.78
CA LEU A 470 -19.69 11.63 -2.41
C LEU A 470 -20.00 11.48 -0.92
N TYR A 471 -19.65 10.34 -0.33
CA TYR A 471 -19.81 10.13 1.11
C TYR A 471 -18.87 11.03 1.92
N THR A 472 -17.59 11.12 1.53
CA THR A 472 -16.64 12.06 2.15
C THR A 472 -17.12 13.50 2.05
N ASP A 473 -17.60 13.95 0.89
CA ASP A 473 -18.17 15.29 0.67
C ASP A 473 -19.36 15.57 1.62
N ALA A 474 -20.27 14.61 1.79
CA ALA A 474 -21.40 14.73 2.70
C ALA A 474 -20.98 14.78 4.19
N LEU A 475 -19.88 14.12 4.57
CA LEU A 475 -19.33 14.21 5.92
C LEU A 475 -18.67 15.58 6.15
N LEU A 476 -17.93 16.09 5.16
CA LEU A 476 -17.35 17.42 5.21
C LEU A 476 -18.43 18.49 5.38
N GLU A 477 -19.56 18.36 4.68
CA GLU A 477 -20.71 19.27 4.86
C GLU A 477 -21.17 19.33 6.32
N LYS A 478 -21.31 18.17 6.97
CA LYS A 478 -21.71 18.08 8.38
C LYS A 478 -20.66 18.68 9.31
N MET A 479 -19.38 18.38 9.09
CA MET A 479 -18.28 18.94 9.89
C MET A 479 -18.22 20.46 9.79
N ILE A 480 -18.28 21.01 8.58
CA ILE A 480 -18.29 22.47 8.36
C ILE A 480 -19.54 23.11 8.95
N GLY A 481 -20.70 22.45 8.89
CA GLY A 481 -21.90 22.86 9.62
C GLY A 481 -21.65 23.06 11.12
N MET A 482 -21.06 22.05 11.78
CA MET A 482 -20.69 22.14 13.20
C MET A 482 -19.69 23.29 13.48
N PHE A 483 -18.75 23.54 12.57
CA PHE A 483 -17.76 24.60 12.74
C PHE A 483 -18.35 26.00 12.58
N ARG A 484 -19.37 26.16 11.73
CA ARG A 484 -20.12 27.43 11.57
C ARG A 484 -20.94 27.76 12.81
N GLU A 485 -21.49 26.75 13.46
CA GLU A 485 -22.27 26.91 14.69
C GLU A 485 -21.42 27.17 15.93
N ASN A 486 -20.11 26.90 15.87
CA ASN A 486 -19.20 27.05 17.00
C ASN A 486 -18.19 28.21 16.81
N PRO A 487 -18.38 29.37 17.46
CA PRO A 487 -17.52 30.55 17.26
C PRO A 487 -16.08 30.38 17.77
N ARG A 488 -15.80 29.30 18.51
CA ARG A 488 -14.44 28.94 18.95
C ARG A 488 -13.63 28.31 17.82
N VAL A 489 -14.26 27.68 16.83
CA VAL A 489 -13.55 27.16 15.66
C VAL A 489 -13.13 28.34 14.78
N LYS A 490 -11.82 28.49 14.57
CA LYS A 490 -11.24 29.61 13.84
C LYS A 490 -10.92 29.25 12.39
N ALA A 491 -10.34 28.08 12.18
CA ALA A 491 -10.09 27.55 10.86
C ALA A 491 -10.18 26.03 10.83
N ALA A 492 -10.54 25.50 9.67
CA ALA A 492 -10.38 24.08 9.36
C ALA A 492 -9.73 23.92 7.98
N VAL A 493 -8.86 22.93 7.82
CA VAL A 493 -8.23 22.57 6.55
C VAL A 493 -8.59 21.13 6.25
N TYR A 494 -9.17 20.87 5.08
CA TYR A 494 -9.28 19.53 4.52
C TYR A 494 -8.26 19.37 3.41
N VAL A 495 -7.53 18.27 3.41
CA VAL A 495 -6.57 17.89 2.36
C VAL A 495 -6.53 16.38 2.26
N SER A 496 -6.55 15.83 1.04
CA SER A 496 -6.26 14.40 0.87
C SER A 496 -4.76 14.14 1.06
N ASP A 497 -4.42 12.99 1.61
CA ASP A 497 -3.03 12.55 1.70
C ASP A 497 -2.42 12.30 0.30
N HIS A 498 -3.10 11.52 -0.53
CA HIS A 498 -2.81 11.31 -1.94
C HIS A 498 -4.13 11.04 -2.70
N SER A 499 -3.99 10.80 -4.00
CA SER A 499 -5.05 10.37 -4.89
C SER A 499 -4.84 8.90 -5.27
N GLU A 500 -5.79 8.32 -5.99
CA GLU A 500 -5.72 6.96 -6.49
C GLU A 500 -6.26 6.91 -7.92
N VAL A 501 -5.63 6.14 -8.80
CA VAL A 501 -6.18 5.84 -10.12
C VAL A 501 -7.10 4.63 -9.97
N PRO A 502 -8.43 4.76 -10.12
CA PRO A 502 -9.31 3.69 -9.70
C PRO A 502 -9.17 2.43 -10.56
N GLY A 503 -9.03 1.28 -9.90
CA GLY A 503 -8.76 -0.01 -10.54
C GLY A 503 -7.29 -0.29 -10.90
N VAL A 504 -6.41 0.71 -10.76
CA VAL A 504 -4.95 0.56 -10.82
C VAL A 504 -4.34 0.64 -9.41
N GLY A 505 -4.88 1.52 -8.56
CA GLY A 505 -4.37 1.80 -7.22
C GLY A 505 -3.41 2.99 -7.20
N HIS A 506 -2.57 3.04 -6.16
CA HIS A 506 -1.53 4.05 -5.98
C HIS A 506 -0.22 3.35 -5.62
N ALA A 507 0.78 3.41 -6.50
CA ALA A 507 2.08 2.77 -6.26
C ALA A 507 3.20 3.62 -6.84
N ALA A 508 4.28 3.83 -6.07
CA ALA A 508 5.36 4.72 -6.48
C ALA A 508 6.13 4.22 -7.72
N ASP A 509 6.16 2.91 -7.95
CA ASP A 509 6.78 2.29 -9.13
C ASP A 509 5.89 2.31 -10.40
N LEU A 510 4.64 2.77 -10.24
CA LEU A 510 3.65 3.06 -11.29
C LEU A 510 3.20 4.52 -11.25
N PHE A 511 4.13 5.41 -10.96
CA PHE A 511 3.75 6.79 -10.79
C PHE A 511 3.00 7.32 -12.02
N GLU A 512 1.75 7.72 -11.81
CA GLU A 512 0.96 8.52 -12.74
C GLU A 512 0.69 9.88 -12.08
N PRO A 513 0.77 11.00 -12.81
CA PRO A 513 0.54 12.33 -12.23
C PRO A 513 -0.78 12.44 -11.45
N GLU A 514 -1.84 11.77 -11.90
CA GLU A 514 -3.15 11.70 -11.25
C GLU A 514 -3.09 11.20 -9.79
N MET A 515 -2.15 10.31 -9.45
CA MET A 515 -1.97 9.80 -8.09
C MET A 515 -1.57 10.89 -7.08
N THR A 516 -1.12 12.05 -7.58
CA THR A 516 -0.78 13.20 -6.75
C THR A 516 -1.79 14.31 -6.78
N GLU A 517 -2.73 14.33 -7.71
CA GLU A 517 -3.69 15.43 -7.85
C GLU A 517 -4.82 15.31 -6.82
N ILE A 518 -4.76 16.13 -5.77
CA ILE A 518 -5.61 16.01 -4.59
C ILE A 518 -6.50 17.24 -4.35
N PRO A 519 -7.69 17.07 -3.76
CA PRO A 519 -8.51 18.17 -3.33
C PRO A 519 -8.01 18.75 -2.01
N MET A 520 -8.18 20.05 -1.86
CA MET A 520 -7.94 20.76 -0.61
C MET A 520 -8.86 21.97 -0.51
N PHE A 521 -9.48 22.16 0.66
CA PHE A 521 -10.26 23.36 0.94
C PHE A 521 -10.05 23.83 2.38
N LEU A 522 -10.20 25.14 2.57
CA LEU A 522 -10.09 25.78 3.88
C LEU A 522 -11.45 26.36 4.26
N TYR A 523 -11.82 26.23 5.53
CA TYR A 523 -12.87 26.99 6.19
C TYR A 523 -12.23 28.01 7.13
N LEU A 524 -12.66 29.27 7.04
CA LEU A 524 -12.18 30.39 7.85
C LEU A 524 -13.40 31.07 8.50
N SER A 525 -13.49 30.99 9.82
CA SER A 525 -14.62 31.57 10.53
C SER A 525 -14.66 33.09 10.40
N GLU A 526 -15.84 33.69 10.55
CA GLU A 526 -16.00 35.13 10.45
C GLU A 526 -15.09 35.90 11.41
N THR A 527 -14.86 35.37 12.62
CA THR A 527 -13.95 36.00 13.59
C THR A 527 -12.51 36.01 13.08
N LEU A 528 -12.01 34.90 12.54
CA LEU A 528 -10.64 34.83 12.01
C LEU A 528 -10.50 35.75 10.79
N ARG A 529 -11.48 35.75 9.89
CA ARG A 529 -11.51 36.63 8.72
C ARG A 529 -11.45 38.12 9.08
N LYS A 530 -12.17 38.54 10.13
CA LYS A 530 -12.12 39.92 10.64
C LYS A 530 -10.79 40.25 11.33
N GLN A 531 -10.28 39.35 12.17
CA GLN A 531 -9.05 39.58 12.95
C GLN A 531 -7.79 39.51 12.09
N ARG A 532 -7.79 38.68 11.05
CA ARG A 532 -6.63 38.39 10.18
C ARG A 532 -6.98 38.51 8.71
N SER A 533 -7.60 39.63 8.34
CA SER A 533 -8.04 39.92 6.96
C SER A 533 -6.92 39.86 5.93
N ALA A 534 -5.69 40.27 6.29
CA ALA A 534 -4.52 40.15 5.43
C ALA A 534 -4.14 38.70 5.12
N LEU A 535 -4.28 37.80 6.11
CA LEU A 535 -4.05 36.36 5.93
C LEU A 535 -5.13 35.77 5.02
N GLU A 536 -6.41 36.10 5.26
CA GLU A 536 -7.51 35.65 4.41
C GLU A 536 -7.28 36.09 2.95
N TRP A 537 -6.98 37.37 2.74
CA TRP A 537 -6.73 37.92 1.41
C TRP A 537 -5.59 37.19 0.70
N THR A 538 -4.50 36.90 1.43
CA THR A 538 -3.33 36.20 0.89
C THR A 538 -3.69 34.77 0.47
N LEU A 539 -4.42 34.03 1.31
CA LEU A 539 -4.88 32.68 0.99
C LEU A 539 -5.77 32.66 -0.26
N ARG A 540 -6.71 33.61 -0.37
CA ARG A 540 -7.58 33.73 -1.55
C ARG A 540 -6.80 34.06 -2.81
N LYS A 541 -5.83 34.99 -2.72
CA LYS A 541 -4.96 35.35 -3.84
C LYS A 541 -4.12 34.16 -4.31
N ASN A 542 -3.65 33.33 -3.38
CA ASN A 542 -2.81 32.17 -3.67
C ASN A 542 -3.60 30.88 -3.97
N ALA A 543 -4.93 30.88 -3.88
CA ALA A 543 -5.76 29.68 -4.04
C ALA A 543 -5.61 28.97 -5.39
N GLY A 544 -5.19 29.70 -6.43
CA GLY A 544 -4.92 29.15 -7.77
C GLY A 544 -3.48 28.70 -8.03
N ARG A 545 -2.60 28.76 -7.01
CA ARG A 545 -1.17 28.48 -7.16
C ARG A 545 -0.85 27.05 -6.73
N VAL A 546 0.22 26.50 -7.31
CA VAL A 546 0.70 25.14 -7.00
C VAL A 546 1.07 25.07 -5.53
N PHE A 547 0.55 24.07 -4.82
CA PHE A 547 0.84 23.77 -3.42
C PHE A 547 1.04 22.26 -3.25
N THR A 548 1.97 21.86 -2.40
CA THR A 548 2.17 20.44 -2.06
C THR A 548 1.86 20.20 -0.59
N ASN A 549 1.22 19.07 -0.27
CA ASN A 549 0.68 18.85 1.07
C ASN A 549 1.73 18.62 2.18
N ASP A 550 3.02 18.50 1.84
CA ASP A 550 4.13 18.60 2.80
C ASP A 550 4.26 19.99 3.43
N LEU A 551 3.65 21.03 2.85
CA LEU A 551 3.66 22.41 3.36
C LEU A 551 2.42 22.74 4.23
N VAL A 552 1.58 21.74 4.53
CA VAL A 552 0.38 21.90 5.38
C VAL A 552 0.78 22.17 6.83
N PHE A 553 1.91 21.62 7.29
CA PHE A 553 2.44 21.87 8.62
C PHE A 553 2.57 23.38 8.87
N GLU A 554 3.21 24.12 7.97
CA GLU A 554 3.41 25.57 8.12
C GLU A 554 2.12 26.36 7.90
N LEU A 555 1.25 25.93 6.97
CA LEU A 555 -0.07 26.53 6.82
C LEU A 555 -0.87 26.46 8.12
N MET A 556 -0.85 25.32 8.83
CA MET A 556 -1.55 25.20 10.10
C MET A 556 -0.96 26.12 11.18
N LEU A 557 0.37 26.22 11.29
CA LEU A 557 1.01 27.16 12.21
C LEU A 557 0.64 28.62 11.89
N ASP A 558 0.60 28.96 10.60
CA ASP A 558 0.19 30.28 10.12
C ASP A 558 -1.25 30.60 10.46
N LEU A 559 -2.18 29.66 10.28
CA LEU A 559 -3.58 29.79 10.69
C LEU A 559 -3.72 29.96 12.20
N MET A 560 -2.94 29.19 12.97
CA MET A 560 -2.90 29.25 14.44
C MET A 560 -2.24 30.53 14.97
N GLY A 561 -1.57 31.32 14.12
CA GLY A 561 -0.85 32.53 14.55
C GLY A 561 0.45 32.22 15.29
N ILE A 562 0.97 31.00 15.17
CA ILE A 562 2.23 30.59 15.78
C ILE A 562 3.37 31.14 14.92
N ARG A 563 4.29 31.87 15.53
CA ARG A 563 5.48 32.40 14.85
C ARG A 563 6.58 31.34 14.85
N HIS A 564 7.04 30.99 13.65
CA HIS A 564 8.04 29.95 13.44
C HIS A 564 9.05 30.32 12.35
N ARG A 565 10.17 29.59 12.31
CA ARG A 565 11.25 29.70 11.32
C ARG A 565 11.49 28.39 10.57
N PHE A 566 10.46 27.55 10.49
CA PHE A 566 10.59 26.22 9.89
C PHE A 566 10.83 26.22 8.38
N CYS A 567 10.29 27.20 7.67
CA CYS A 567 10.57 27.37 6.25
C CYS A 567 10.56 28.84 5.83
N THR A 568 11.13 29.10 4.65
CA THR A 568 11.16 30.43 4.05
C THR A 568 9.75 30.96 3.75
N PRO A 569 9.52 32.29 3.84
CA PRO A 569 8.24 32.90 3.48
C PRO A 569 7.77 32.58 2.05
N ALA A 570 8.70 32.26 1.14
CA ALA A 570 8.42 31.86 -0.23
C ALA A 570 7.67 30.52 -0.37
N LEU A 571 7.77 29.63 0.63
CA LEU A 571 7.07 28.34 0.67
C LEU A 571 5.78 28.35 1.51
N ARG A 572 5.49 29.45 2.20
CA ARG A 572 4.31 29.59 3.07
C ARG A 572 3.14 30.16 2.29
N ILE A 573 2.11 29.36 2.02
CA ILE A 573 0.98 29.79 1.18
C ILE A 573 0.15 30.93 1.79
N ALA A 574 0.21 31.11 3.12
CA ALA A 574 -0.39 32.23 3.84
C ALA A 574 0.50 33.49 3.88
N SER A 575 1.69 33.46 3.29
CA SER A 575 2.62 34.58 3.17
C SER A 575 2.40 35.37 1.86
N PRO A 576 2.47 36.72 1.88
CA PRO A 576 2.42 37.51 0.66
C PRO A 576 3.61 37.26 -0.27
N GLU A 577 4.71 36.70 0.26
CA GLU A 577 5.94 36.35 -0.47
C GLU A 577 5.88 34.96 -1.11
N TYR A 578 4.76 34.23 -0.96
CA TYR A 578 4.62 32.88 -1.52
C TYR A 578 5.01 32.86 -3.00
N ALA A 579 5.90 31.94 -3.37
CA ALA A 579 6.57 31.96 -4.67
C ALA A 579 6.87 30.58 -5.27
N LEU A 580 6.38 29.48 -4.68
CA LEU A 580 6.59 28.14 -5.24
C LEU A 580 6.08 28.07 -6.69
N LYS A 581 6.99 27.76 -7.61
CA LYS A 581 6.67 27.65 -9.03
C LYS A 581 6.32 26.20 -9.41
N PRO A 582 5.46 25.98 -10.41
CA PRO A 582 5.13 24.63 -10.89
C PRO A 582 6.36 23.78 -11.22
N GLU A 583 7.36 24.35 -11.87
CA GLU A 583 8.61 23.69 -12.25
C GLU A 583 9.55 23.37 -11.08
N GLU A 584 9.34 24.02 -9.94
CA GLU A 584 10.09 23.80 -8.69
C GLU A 584 9.36 22.79 -7.77
N ALA A 585 8.07 22.58 -7.98
CA ALA A 585 7.26 21.66 -7.21
C ALA A 585 7.66 20.19 -7.45
N ARG A 586 7.60 19.37 -6.40
CA ARG A 586 8.09 17.99 -6.42
C ARG A 586 7.10 17.02 -5.80
N THR A 587 7.29 15.74 -6.09
CA THR A 587 6.65 14.59 -5.43
C THR A 587 7.63 13.43 -5.30
N LEU A 588 7.18 12.33 -4.69
CA LEU A 588 8.00 11.16 -4.33
C LEU A 588 9.26 11.57 -3.57
N TRP A 589 9.09 12.34 -2.49
CA TRP A 589 10.19 12.86 -1.66
C TRP A 589 11.23 13.70 -2.42
N GLY A 590 10.77 14.55 -3.34
CA GLY A 590 11.67 15.39 -4.12
C GLY A 590 12.27 14.69 -5.34
N ALA A 591 12.01 13.39 -5.55
CA ALA A 591 12.63 12.62 -6.62
C ALA A 591 12.08 12.97 -8.01
N LEU A 592 10.81 13.37 -8.10
CA LEU A 592 10.16 13.71 -9.36
C LEU A 592 9.63 15.15 -9.35
N PRO A 593 9.75 15.90 -10.47
CA PRO A 593 8.95 17.10 -10.69
C PRO A 593 7.46 16.74 -10.80
N LEU A 594 6.59 17.67 -10.43
CA LEU A 594 5.16 17.54 -10.76
C LEU A 594 4.97 17.72 -12.26
N GLU A 595 4.60 16.66 -12.97
CA GLU A 595 4.16 16.76 -14.36
C GLU A 595 2.69 17.18 -14.42
N ARG A 596 2.39 18.23 -15.19
CA ARG A 596 1.01 18.61 -15.51
C ARG A 596 0.56 17.81 -16.73
N ALA A 597 -0.50 17.01 -16.59
CA ALA A 597 -1.13 16.44 -17.77
C ALA A 597 -1.71 17.57 -18.64
N GLY A 598 -1.33 17.64 -19.92
CA GLY A 598 -1.78 18.67 -20.86
C GLY A 598 -0.78 19.79 -21.18
N ALA A 599 0.51 19.59 -20.89
CA ALA A 599 1.59 20.42 -21.42
C ALA A 599 2.15 19.85 -22.75
N GLU A 600 1.26 19.58 -23.71
CA GLU A 600 1.57 19.45 -25.14
C GLU A 600 0.71 20.42 -25.95
#